data_AF-A0AAJ2IYC7-F1
#
_entry.id   AF-A0AAJ2IYC7-F1
#
_cell.length_a   1.000
_cell.length_b   1.000
_cell.length_c   1.000
_cell.angle_alpha   90.00
_cell.angle_beta   90.00
_cell.angle_gamma   90.00
#
_symmetry.space_group_name_H-M   'P 1'
#
loop_
_entity.id
_entity.type
_entity.pdbx_description
1 polymer ?
#
loop_
_entity_poly.entity_id
_entity_poly.type
_entity_poly.pdbx_seq_one_letter_code
_entity_poly.pdbx_strand_id
1 'polypeptide(L)'
;MIEEQQNNPLHGLKLETMITELVDFYGWKILYAALKLGCFNTNPTIEACIIFLKKTEWAREKVENFYLYRFKRMPKAVGEQFDLKPRERGFASGIVPRKPMELTLASIAEMQAKASAEYEAGNRRPNSGKRFGNDAGKGAGKKTAGGRGTGSGYGSSNSSSQRRSEPRHDSRNDSRMTERSGPSPSTDDNDPWGTKRS
;
A
#
# COMPACT_ATOMS: atom_id res chain seq x y z
N MET A 1 -26.88 -6.63 14.91
CA MET A 1 -26.08 -6.27 13.71
C MET A 1 -25.62 -7.53 12.96
N ILE A 2 -26.57 -8.35 12.48
CA ILE A 2 -26.29 -9.53 11.64
C ILE A 2 -27.17 -9.51 10.38
N GLU A 3 -28.33 -8.83 10.44
CA GLU A 3 -29.29 -8.71 9.32
C GLU A 3 -28.69 -8.02 8.07
N GLU A 4 -27.72 -7.13 8.20
CA GLU A 4 -27.11 -6.46 7.04
C GLU A 4 -26.10 -7.37 6.29
N GLN A 5 -25.50 -8.36 6.97
CA GLN A 5 -24.55 -9.30 6.36
C GLN A 5 -25.24 -10.31 5.45
N GLN A 6 -26.52 -10.63 5.70
CA GLN A 6 -27.29 -11.59 4.89
C GLN A 6 -27.43 -11.15 3.43
N ASN A 7 -27.35 -9.85 3.14
CA ASN A 7 -27.48 -9.31 1.78
C ASN A 7 -26.17 -9.36 0.97
N ASN A 8 -25.10 -9.96 1.50
CA ASN A 8 -23.84 -10.08 0.76
C ASN A 8 -23.88 -11.29 -0.20
N PRO A 9 -23.68 -11.10 -1.52
CA PRO A 9 -23.67 -12.19 -2.49
C PRO A 9 -22.51 -13.19 -2.31
N LEU A 10 -21.54 -12.90 -1.43
CA LEU A 10 -20.50 -13.85 -1.03
C LEU A 10 -20.93 -14.77 0.11
N HIS A 11 -22.03 -14.48 0.81
CA HIS A 11 -22.50 -15.28 1.93
C HIS A 11 -22.96 -16.66 1.44
N GLY A 12 -22.33 -17.73 1.95
CA GLY A 12 -22.58 -19.11 1.50
C GLY A 12 -21.95 -19.50 0.16
N LEU A 13 -21.28 -18.57 -0.53
CA LEU A 13 -20.64 -18.87 -1.82
C LEU A 13 -19.27 -19.53 -1.63
N LYS A 14 -19.11 -20.73 -2.21
CA LYS A 14 -17.87 -21.50 -2.17
C LYS A 14 -16.79 -20.85 -3.02
N LEU A 15 -15.55 -20.88 -2.53
CA LEU A 15 -14.38 -20.33 -3.22
C LEU A 15 -14.17 -20.96 -4.61
N GLU A 16 -14.45 -22.25 -4.75
CA GLU A 16 -14.39 -22.97 -6.01
C GLU A 16 -15.36 -22.39 -7.04
N THR A 17 -16.65 -22.26 -6.68
CA THR A 17 -17.67 -21.66 -7.54
C THR A 17 -17.29 -20.25 -7.99
N MET A 18 -16.76 -19.43 -7.07
CA MET A 18 -16.32 -18.07 -7.39
C MET A 18 -15.23 -18.06 -8.46
N ILE A 19 -14.21 -18.91 -8.31
CA ILE A 19 -13.08 -18.97 -9.25
C ILE A 19 -13.55 -19.50 -10.59
N THR A 20 -14.38 -20.54 -10.60
CA THR A 20 -14.95 -21.09 -11.83
C THR A 20 -15.74 -20.03 -12.61
N GLU A 21 -16.63 -19.29 -11.96
CA GLU A 21 -17.38 -18.20 -12.61
C GLU A 21 -16.46 -17.10 -13.17
N LEU A 22 -15.41 -16.73 -12.43
CA LEU A 22 -14.45 -15.72 -12.88
C LEU A 22 -13.64 -16.20 -14.09
N VAL A 23 -13.19 -17.45 -14.07
CA VAL A 23 -12.39 -18.03 -15.14
C VAL A 23 -13.23 -18.25 -16.39
N ASP A 24 -14.47 -18.70 -16.24
CA ASP A 24 -15.40 -18.92 -17.36
C ASP A 24 -15.69 -17.60 -18.10
N PHE A 25 -15.88 -16.51 -17.37
CA PHE A 25 -16.19 -15.22 -17.97
C PHE A 25 -14.96 -14.43 -18.48
N TYR A 26 -13.86 -14.37 -17.71
CA TYR A 26 -12.70 -13.54 -18.04
C TYR A 26 -11.51 -14.32 -18.61
N GLY A 27 -11.38 -15.60 -18.25
CA GLY A 27 -10.18 -16.38 -18.53
C GLY A 27 -8.96 -15.97 -17.70
N TRP A 28 -7.95 -16.84 -17.71
CA TRP A 28 -6.77 -16.73 -16.85
C TRP A 28 -5.91 -15.48 -17.11
N LYS A 29 -5.70 -15.12 -18.38
CA LYS A 29 -4.82 -14.00 -18.76
C LYS A 29 -5.35 -12.66 -18.26
N ILE A 30 -6.66 -12.43 -18.41
CA ILE A 30 -7.32 -11.19 -17.96
C ILE A 30 -7.31 -11.10 -16.44
N LEU A 31 -7.59 -12.21 -15.75
CA LEU A 31 -7.53 -12.27 -14.29
C LEU A 31 -6.11 -11.98 -13.77
N TYR A 32 -5.07 -12.54 -14.40
CA TYR A 32 -3.70 -12.22 -14.04
C TYR A 32 -3.35 -10.75 -14.29
N ALA A 33 -3.75 -10.18 -15.43
CA ALA A 33 -3.51 -8.77 -15.72
C ALA A 33 -4.20 -7.84 -14.71
N ALA A 34 -5.42 -8.18 -14.28
CA ALA A 34 -6.20 -7.39 -13.35
C ALA A 34 -5.72 -7.53 -11.89
N LEU A 35 -5.44 -8.75 -11.43
CA LEU A 35 -5.15 -9.04 -10.02
C LEU A 35 -3.66 -9.17 -9.71
N LYS A 36 -2.84 -9.49 -10.71
CA LYS A 36 -1.39 -9.77 -10.61
C LYS A 36 -1.08 -10.81 -9.53
N LEU A 37 -1.90 -11.86 -9.43
CA LEU A 37 -1.71 -12.97 -8.50
C LEU A 37 -1.04 -14.16 -9.20
N GLY A 38 -0.01 -14.74 -8.57
CA GLY A 38 0.79 -15.81 -9.18
C GLY A 38 0.00 -17.06 -9.57
N CYS A 39 -1.06 -17.40 -8.82
CA CYS A 39 -1.90 -18.58 -9.09
C CYS A 39 -2.62 -18.52 -10.44
N PHE A 40 -2.81 -17.33 -11.02
CA PHE A 40 -3.42 -17.17 -12.35
C PHE A 40 -2.41 -17.14 -13.50
N ASN A 41 -1.12 -17.20 -13.21
CA ASN A 41 -0.05 -17.16 -14.21
C ASN A 41 0.70 -18.49 -14.32
N THR A 42 1.14 -19.04 -13.18
CA THR A 42 1.97 -20.24 -13.16
C THR A 42 1.10 -21.48 -13.09
N ASN A 43 0.95 -22.20 -14.22
CA ASN A 43 0.12 -23.41 -14.35
C ASN A 43 -1.28 -23.25 -13.76
N PRO A 44 -2.09 -22.34 -14.34
CA PRO A 44 -3.37 -21.97 -13.75
C PRO A 44 -4.34 -23.16 -13.77
N THR A 45 -4.65 -23.68 -12.59
CA THR A 45 -5.70 -24.67 -12.36
C THR A 45 -6.60 -24.20 -11.23
N ILE A 46 -7.87 -24.60 -11.27
CA ILE A 46 -8.86 -24.21 -10.25
C ILE A 46 -8.41 -24.69 -8.86
N GLU A 47 -7.96 -25.95 -8.76
CA GLU A 47 -7.49 -26.54 -7.51
C GLU A 47 -6.27 -25.82 -6.93
N ALA A 48 -5.25 -25.53 -7.75
CA ALA A 48 -4.07 -24.80 -7.29
C ALA A 48 -4.43 -23.38 -6.81
N CYS A 49 -5.35 -22.71 -7.51
CA CYS A 49 -5.87 -21.41 -7.08
C CYS A 49 -6.58 -21.50 -5.72
N ILE A 50 -7.42 -22.52 -5.51
CA ILE A 50 -8.12 -22.73 -4.23
C ILE A 50 -7.11 -22.96 -3.10
N ILE A 51 -6.11 -23.82 -3.31
CA ILE A 51 -5.08 -24.09 -2.29
C ILE A 51 -4.31 -22.82 -1.96
N PHE A 52 -3.93 -22.04 -2.97
CA PHE A 52 -3.24 -20.75 -2.80
C PHE A 52 -4.09 -19.76 -2.00
N LEU A 53 -5.34 -19.52 -2.41
CA LEU A 53 -6.25 -18.59 -1.76
C LEU A 53 -6.70 -19.07 -0.36
N LYS A 54 -6.61 -20.37 -0.08
CA LYS A 54 -6.78 -20.93 1.28
C LYS A 54 -5.62 -20.52 2.20
N LYS A 55 -4.38 -20.54 1.69
CA LYS A 55 -3.17 -20.19 2.46
C LYS A 55 -2.93 -18.68 2.57
N THR A 56 -3.37 -17.91 1.58
CA THR A 56 -3.08 -16.48 1.46
C THR A 56 -4.35 -15.65 1.57
N GLU A 57 -4.69 -15.25 2.80
CA GLU A 57 -5.95 -14.56 3.10
C GLU A 57 -6.10 -13.23 2.36
N TRP A 58 -5.09 -12.36 2.36
CA TRP A 58 -5.13 -11.09 1.63
C TRP A 58 -5.40 -11.27 0.13
N ALA A 59 -4.92 -12.37 -0.47
CA ALA A 59 -5.15 -12.67 -1.87
C ALA A 59 -6.60 -13.10 -2.10
N ARG A 60 -7.18 -13.87 -1.17
CA ARG A 60 -8.61 -14.23 -1.17
C ARG A 60 -9.48 -12.98 -1.10
N GLU A 61 -9.20 -12.09 -0.16
CA GLU A 61 -9.94 -10.82 -0.04
C GLU A 61 -9.83 -9.97 -1.31
N LYS A 62 -8.66 -9.97 -1.96
CA LYS A 62 -8.46 -9.28 -3.24
C LYS A 62 -9.35 -9.86 -4.36
N VAL A 63 -9.43 -11.18 -4.47
CA VAL A 63 -10.31 -11.87 -5.44
C VAL A 63 -11.78 -11.62 -5.13
N GLU A 64 -12.17 -11.66 -3.85
CA GLU A 64 -13.54 -11.41 -3.41
C GLU A 64 -14.00 -9.97 -3.70
N ASN A 65 -13.13 -8.99 -3.42
CA ASN A 65 -13.36 -7.59 -3.80
C ASN A 65 -13.55 -7.45 -5.31
N PHE A 66 -12.71 -8.11 -6.11
CA PHE A 66 -12.83 -8.10 -7.56
C PHE A 66 -14.15 -8.70 -8.03
N TYR A 67 -14.54 -9.83 -7.45
CA TYR A 67 -15.81 -10.48 -7.75
C TYR A 67 -17.01 -9.57 -7.41
N LEU A 68 -17.03 -8.94 -6.24
CA LEU A 68 -18.09 -8.00 -5.86
C LEU A 68 -18.19 -6.82 -6.82
N TYR A 69 -17.08 -6.14 -7.10
CA TYR A 69 -17.12 -4.85 -7.79
C TYR A 69 -17.08 -4.94 -9.32
N ARG A 70 -16.43 -5.96 -9.87
CA ARG A 70 -16.32 -6.13 -11.34
C ARG A 70 -17.30 -7.15 -11.86
N PHE A 71 -17.48 -8.27 -11.17
CA PHE A 71 -18.35 -9.34 -11.64
C PHE A 71 -19.81 -9.17 -11.23
N LYS A 72 -20.10 -8.85 -9.97
CA LYS A 72 -21.47 -8.57 -9.49
C LYS A 72 -21.86 -7.09 -9.52
N ARG A 73 -20.91 -6.20 -9.81
CA ARG A 73 -21.05 -4.73 -9.91
C ARG A 73 -21.75 -4.11 -8.69
N MET A 74 -21.36 -4.57 -7.51
CA MET A 74 -21.87 -4.08 -6.24
C MET A 74 -21.32 -2.68 -5.92
N PRO A 75 -22.05 -1.85 -5.14
CA PRO A 75 -21.51 -0.58 -4.65
C PRO A 75 -20.22 -0.78 -3.86
N LYS A 76 -19.24 0.12 -4.06
CA LYS A 76 -17.99 0.10 -3.30
C LYS A 76 -18.26 0.46 -1.84
N ALA A 77 -17.50 -0.17 -0.95
CA ALA A 77 -17.50 0.17 0.47
C ALA A 77 -17.00 1.61 0.65
N VAL A 78 -17.60 2.33 1.60
CA VAL A 78 -17.25 3.70 1.98
C VAL A 78 -16.99 3.80 3.48
N GLY A 79 -16.08 4.68 3.90
CA GLY A 79 -15.77 4.90 5.32
C GLY A 79 -15.27 3.65 6.04
N GLU A 80 -15.78 3.40 7.26
CA GLU A 80 -15.42 2.27 8.13
C GLU A 80 -15.68 0.90 7.48
N GLN A 81 -16.58 0.84 6.50
CA GLN A 81 -16.86 -0.38 5.76
C GLN A 81 -15.67 -0.85 4.91
N PHE A 82 -14.74 0.05 4.58
CA PHE A 82 -13.53 -0.29 3.83
C PHE A 82 -12.58 -1.19 4.64
N ASP A 83 -12.54 -0.98 5.95
CA ASP A 83 -11.66 -1.72 6.86
C ASP A 83 -12.18 -3.14 7.15
N LEU A 84 -13.48 -3.37 6.96
CA LEU A 84 -14.11 -4.68 7.08
C LEU A 84 -13.72 -5.59 5.92
N LYS A 85 -13.64 -6.91 6.18
CA LYS A 85 -13.38 -7.89 5.14
C LYS A 85 -14.53 -7.99 4.14
N PRO A 86 -14.28 -8.36 2.87
CA PRO A 86 -15.31 -8.43 1.83
C PRO A 86 -16.53 -9.27 2.20
N ARG A 87 -16.36 -10.35 2.98
CA ARG A 87 -17.45 -11.22 3.47
C ARG A 87 -18.21 -10.65 4.66
N GLU A 88 -17.60 -9.77 5.44
CA GLU A 88 -18.18 -9.17 6.65
C GLU A 88 -18.96 -7.90 6.33
N ARG A 89 -18.78 -7.36 5.13
CA ARG A 89 -19.52 -6.20 4.64
C ARG A 89 -20.97 -6.56 4.38
N GLY A 90 -21.88 -5.81 4.98
CA GLY A 90 -23.30 -5.82 4.64
C GLY A 90 -23.62 -4.90 3.46
N PHE A 91 -24.73 -5.15 2.78
CA PHE A 91 -25.24 -4.23 1.76
C PHE A 91 -26.70 -3.89 2.06
N ALA A 92 -27.11 -2.68 1.68
CA ALA A 92 -28.49 -2.24 1.82
C ALA A 92 -29.43 -3.22 1.08
N SER A 93 -30.59 -3.49 1.70
CA SER A 93 -31.61 -4.35 1.13
C SER A 93 -32.13 -3.78 -0.20
N GLY A 94 -32.34 -4.67 -1.19
CA GLY A 94 -32.84 -4.30 -2.52
C GLY A 94 -31.77 -4.04 -3.59
N ILE A 95 -30.48 -4.10 -3.25
CA ILE A 95 -29.42 -4.03 -4.26
C ILE A 95 -29.21 -5.43 -4.87
N VAL A 96 -29.52 -5.56 -6.15
CA VAL A 96 -29.37 -6.82 -6.89
C VAL A 96 -28.06 -6.83 -7.68
N PRO A 97 -27.29 -7.94 -7.67
CA PRO A 97 -26.13 -8.10 -8.53
C PRO A 97 -26.45 -7.87 -10.01
N ARG A 98 -25.57 -7.15 -10.72
CA ARG A 98 -25.73 -6.90 -12.16
C ARG A 98 -24.84 -7.83 -12.99
N LYS A 99 -25.02 -7.80 -14.31
CA LYS A 99 -24.17 -8.51 -15.27
C LYS A 99 -22.70 -8.11 -15.11
N PRO A 100 -21.75 -9.05 -15.29
CA PRO A 100 -20.32 -8.76 -15.18
C PRO A 100 -19.86 -7.65 -16.11
N MET A 101 -18.90 -6.86 -15.65
CA MET A 101 -18.21 -5.87 -16.47
C MET A 101 -17.28 -6.59 -17.45
N GLU A 102 -17.31 -6.25 -18.73
CA GLU A 102 -16.33 -6.78 -19.68
C GLU A 102 -14.97 -6.10 -19.44
N LEU A 103 -13.92 -6.90 -19.28
CA LEU A 103 -12.54 -6.41 -19.11
C LEU A 103 -11.69 -6.91 -20.28
N THR A 104 -11.10 -5.98 -21.03
CA THR A 104 -10.12 -6.29 -22.07
C THR A 104 -8.71 -6.06 -21.55
N LEU A 105 -7.73 -6.84 -22.03
CA LEU A 105 -6.32 -6.67 -21.65
C LEU A 105 -5.80 -5.24 -21.94
N ALA A 106 -6.22 -4.66 -23.07
CA ALA A 106 -5.91 -3.29 -23.44
C ALA A 106 -6.45 -2.29 -22.42
N SER A 107 -7.74 -2.38 -22.05
CA SER A 107 -8.34 -1.46 -21.07
C SER A 107 -7.67 -1.55 -19.69
N ILE A 108 -7.25 -2.76 -19.28
CA ILE A 108 -6.52 -2.96 -18.03
C ILE A 108 -5.15 -2.29 -18.11
N ALA A 109 -4.43 -2.44 -19.23
CA ALA A 109 -3.14 -1.81 -19.43
C ALA A 109 -3.25 -0.27 -19.47
N GLU A 110 -4.25 0.27 -20.15
CA GLU A 110 -4.54 1.71 -20.18
C GLU A 110 -4.85 2.26 -18.79
N MET A 111 -5.70 1.58 -18.01
CA MET A 111 -5.99 1.96 -16.62
C MET A 111 -4.73 1.96 -15.77
N GLN A 112 -3.85 0.97 -15.92
CA GLN A 112 -2.58 0.90 -15.18
C GLN A 112 -1.61 2.00 -15.62
N ALA A 113 -1.50 2.28 -16.93
CA ALA A 113 -0.63 3.32 -17.47
C ALA A 113 -1.08 4.73 -17.05
N LYS A 114 -2.39 4.98 -17.06
CA LYS A 114 -2.95 6.25 -16.57
C LYS A 114 -2.68 6.44 -15.09
N ALA A 115 -2.92 5.41 -14.27
CA ALA A 115 -2.66 5.46 -12.85
C ALA A 115 -1.17 5.69 -12.53
N SER A 116 -0.24 5.06 -13.27
CA SER A 116 1.19 5.30 -13.09
C SER A 116 1.59 6.71 -13.52
N ALA A 117 1.07 7.21 -14.65
CA ALA A 117 1.35 8.57 -15.11
C ALA A 117 0.83 9.65 -14.14
N GLU A 118 -0.34 9.45 -13.55
CA GLU A 118 -0.92 10.35 -12.55
C GLU A 118 -0.11 10.34 -11.24
N TYR A 119 0.34 9.17 -10.79
CA TYR A 119 1.25 9.05 -9.65
C TYR A 119 2.59 9.77 -9.91
N GLU A 120 3.19 9.56 -11.08
CA GLU A 120 4.43 10.23 -11.49
C GLU A 120 4.27 11.74 -11.61
N ALA A 121 3.12 12.21 -12.08
CA ALA A 121 2.80 13.64 -12.14
C ALA A 121 2.61 14.25 -10.74
N GLY A 122 1.95 13.53 -9.82
CA GLY A 122 1.78 13.94 -8.43
C GLY A 122 3.09 14.03 -7.65
N ASN A 123 4.04 13.12 -7.91
CA ASN A 123 5.39 13.14 -7.33
C ASN A 123 6.31 14.19 -7.98
N ARG A 124 5.94 14.74 -9.14
CA ARG A 124 6.64 15.83 -9.84
C ARG A 124 6.22 17.23 -9.37
N ARG A 125 5.77 17.39 -8.12
CA ARG A 125 5.81 18.73 -7.50
C ARG A 125 7.28 19.17 -7.53
N PRO A 126 7.66 20.23 -8.26
CA PRO A 126 9.02 20.73 -8.17
C PRO A 126 9.26 21.04 -6.70
N ASN A 127 10.44 20.69 -6.20
CA ASN A 127 10.98 21.28 -4.99
C ASN A 127 11.13 22.79 -5.23
N SER A 128 10.01 23.52 -5.32
CA SER A 128 10.00 24.96 -5.18
C SER A 128 10.29 25.15 -3.70
N GLY A 129 11.57 25.14 -3.36
CA GLY A 129 12.03 25.73 -2.13
C GLY A 129 11.45 27.14 -2.12
N LYS A 130 10.31 27.32 -1.46
CA LYS A 130 10.04 28.56 -0.74
C LYS A 130 11.14 28.59 0.32
N ARG A 131 12.33 29.01 -0.09
CA ARG A 131 13.24 29.74 0.77
C ARG A 131 12.37 30.87 1.26
N PHE A 132 11.89 30.78 2.49
CA PHE A 132 11.44 31.95 3.22
C PHE A 132 12.68 32.86 3.26
N GLY A 133 12.78 33.74 2.26
CA GLY A 133 13.74 34.82 2.28
C GLY A 133 13.38 35.68 3.47
N ASN A 134 14.29 35.76 4.43
CA ASN A 134 14.22 36.75 5.48
C ASN A 134 14.49 38.12 4.85
N ASP A 135 13.51 38.67 4.14
CA ASP A 135 13.46 40.10 3.82
C ASP A 135 13.05 40.81 5.10
N ALA A 136 14.06 41.11 5.92
CA ALA A 136 13.97 42.08 6.99
C ALA A 136 13.79 43.49 6.38
N GLY A 137 12.59 43.77 5.87
CA GLY A 137 12.17 45.07 5.39
C GLY A 137 11.25 45.74 6.42
N LYS A 138 11.75 46.78 7.09
CA LYS A 138 10.97 47.68 7.96
C LYS A 138 9.72 48.22 7.25
N GLY A 139 8.56 48.19 7.90
CA GLY A 139 7.36 48.89 7.40
C GLY A 139 6.17 48.78 8.35
N ALA A 140 5.59 49.92 8.69
CA ALA A 140 4.75 50.16 9.86
C ALA A 140 3.27 49.69 9.76
N GLY A 141 2.75 49.22 10.91
CA GLY A 141 1.40 49.44 11.44
C GLY A 141 0.14 49.33 10.56
N LYS A 142 -0.72 48.35 10.86
CA LYS A 142 -2.09 48.62 11.35
C LYS A 142 -2.70 47.36 11.97
N LYS A 143 -3.11 47.47 13.23
CA LYS A 143 -3.92 46.48 13.95
C LYS A 143 -5.36 46.61 13.47
N THR A 144 -5.97 45.53 12.98
CA THR A 144 -7.43 45.36 13.02
C THR A 144 -7.72 43.96 13.52
N ALA A 145 -8.44 43.92 14.63
CA ALA A 145 -8.94 42.72 15.29
C ALA A 145 -10.03 42.04 14.44
N GLY A 146 -10.10 40.72 14.51
CA GLY A 146 -11.22 39.96 13.95
C GLY A 146 -10.95 38.46 13.82
N GLY A 147 -11.37 37.69 14.83
CA GLY A 147 -11.91 36.33 14.69
C GLY A 147 -11.02 35.20 14.16
N ARG A 148 -10.39 34.46 15.09
CA ARG A 148 -9.94 33.07 14.86
C ARG A 148 -11.03 32.11 15.32
N GLY A 149 -11.32 31.06 14.54
CA GLY A 149 -11.89 29.83 15.10
C GLY A 149 -12.75 28.98 14.17
N THR A 150 -12.14 28.23 13.24
CA THR A 150 -12.68 26.92 12.84
C THR A 150 -11.51 25.97 12.65
N GLY A 151 -11.30 25.12 13.64
CA GLY A 151 -10.43 23.95 13.52
C GLY A 151 -11.21 22.79 12.92
N SER A 152 -10.56 22.01 12.06
CA SER A 152 -10.57 20.55 12.16
C SER A 152 -9.47 20.01 11.24
N GLY A 153 -8.39 19.56 11.86
CA GLY A 153 -7.35 18.78 11.22
C GLY A 153 -7.50 17.32 11.63
N TYR A 154 -7.41 16.41 10.67
CA TYR A 154 -6.92 15.06 10.89
C TYR A 154 -6.06 14.65 9.69
N GLY A 155 -4.77 15.00 9.75
CA GLY A 155 -3.74 14.42 8.92
C GLY A 155 -3.05 13.33 9.72
N SER A 156 -3.27 12.07 9.35
CA SER A 156 -2.67 10.91 9.99
C SER A 156 -1.18 10.84 9.64
N SER A 157 -0.32 11.05 10.63
CA SER A 157 1.13 10.81 10.54
C SER A 157 1.46 9.47 11.17
N ASN A 158 1.82 8.48 10.35
CA ASN A 158 2.48 7.26 10.81
C ASN A 158 3.91 7.27 10.28
N SER A 159 4.88 7.62 11.14
CA SER A 159 6.31 7.40 10.90
C SER A 159 7.04 7.43 12.24
N SER A 160 7.05 6.28 12.89
CA SER A 160 8.05 5.88 13.87
C SER A 160 9.40 5.77 13.17
N SER A 161 10.39 6.55 13.60
CA SER A 161 11.83 6.23 13.43
C SER A 161 12.65 7.17 14.29
N GLN A 162 13.54 6.57 15.07
CA GLN A 162 14.28 7.11 16.20
C GLN A 162 14.95 8.49 16.00
N ARG A 163 14.80 9.30 17.06
CA ARG A 163 15.75 10.34 17.46
C ARG A 163 17.15 9.73 17.61
N ARG A 164 18.15 10.33 16.97
CA ARG A 164 19.56 10.21 17.36
C ARG A 164 20.14 11.61 17.49
N SER A 165 20.56 11.94 18.70
CA SER A 165 21.05 13.25 19.11
C SER A 165 22.57 13.35 18.90
N GLU A 166 23.00 14.51 18.37
CA GLU A 166 24.27 15.23 18.61
C GLU A 166 25.60 14.74 17.98
N PRO A 167 26.66 15.60 17.88
CA PRO A 167 26.70 17.08 17.82
C PRO A 167 27.59 17.62 16.68
N ARG A 168 27.46 18.91 16.35
CA ARG A 168 28.46 19.67 15.55
C ARG A 168 29.03 20.78 16.43
N HIS A 169 30.33 20.72 16.69
CA HIS A 169 31.11 21.85 17.19
C HIS A 169 32.21 22.19 16.20
N ASP A 170 32.31 23.49 15.95
CA ASP A 170 33.13 24.16 14.95
C ASP A 170 34.54 24.44 15.47
N SER A 171 35.41 24.82 14.53
CA SER A 171 36.60 25.67 14.66
C SER A 171 38.00 25.05 14.85
N ARG A 172 38.77 25.21 13.76
CA ARG A 172 40.09 25.88 13.64
C ARG A 172 41.39 25.16 14.08
N ASN A 173 42.24 24.99 13.05
CA ASN A 173 43.67 25.32 12.97
C ASN A 173 44.67 24.52 13.83
N ASP A 174 45.55 23.74 13.21
CA ASP A 174 46.97 24.09 13.01
C ASP A 174 47.80 22.90 12.48
N SER A 175 48.62 23.21 11.49
CA SER A 175 49.90 22.68 10.99
C SER A 175 50.66 21.53 11.71
N ARG A 176 51.48 20.84 10.89
CA ARG A 176 52.67 19.98 11.16
C ARG A 176 52.41 18.46 11.17
N MET A 177 52.83 17.72 10.12
CA MET A 177 54.19 17.23 9.79
C MET A 177 54.56 15.91 10.51
N THR A 178 55.19 15.04 9.72
CA THR A 178 56.01 13.84 10.01
C THR A 178 55.34 12.50 10.34
N GLU A 179 55.47 11.59 9.36
CA GLU A 179 56.07 10.24 9.40
C GLU A 179 55.70 9.22 10.51
N ARG A 180 55.46 7.98 10.04
CA ARG A 180 56.21 6.74 10.39
C ARG A 180 55.34 5.57 10.90
N SER A 181 55.38 4.49 10.10
CA SER A 181 55.42 3.04 10.45
C SER A 181 54.25 2.36 11.18
N GLY A 182 53.89 1.15 10.69
CA GLY A 182 53.10 0.12 11.39
C GLY A 182 53.84 -0.49 12.61
N PRO A 183 53.44 -1.66 13.18
CA PRO A 183 52.75 -2.81 12.56
C PRO A 183 51.57 -3.43 13.38
N SER A 184 50.98 -4.51 12.84
CA SER A 184 50.05 -5.51 13.42
C SER A 184 50.64 -6.27 14.63
N PRO A 185 50.05 -7.34 15.23
CA PRO A 185 48.70 -7.95 15.16
C PRO A 185 48.10 -8.30 16.56
N SER A 186 46.82 -8.71 16.66
CA SER A 186 46.38 -9.62 17.73
C SER A 186 45.12 -10.38 17.31
N THR A 187 45.28 -11.70 17.25
CA THR A 187 44.27 -12.74 17.10
C THR A 187 43.43 -12.85 18.37
N ASP A 188 42.10 -12.82 18.25
CA ASP A 188 41.22 -13.48 19.20
C ASP A 188 40.01 -14.06 18.43
N ASP A 189 40.15 -15.35 18.14
CA ASP A 189 39.10 -16.28 17.77
C ASP A 189 38.05 -16.33 18.90
N ASN A 190 36.86 -15.80 18.63
CA ASN A 190 35.65 -16.14 19.38
C ASN A 190 34.62 -16.68 18.37
N ASP A 191 34.74 -17.96 18.04
CA ASP A 191 33.69 -18.72 17.36
C ASP A 191 32.80 -19.40 18.42
N PRO A 192 31.53 -18.99 18.58
CA PRO A 192 30.62 -19.52 19.60
C PRO A 192 29.94 -20.84 19.21
N TRP A 193 30.33 -21.48 18.10
CA TRP A 193 29.70 -22.72 17.62
C TRP A 193 30.66 -23.91 17.71
N GLY A 194 31.02 -24.26 18.94
CA GLY A 194 31.84 -25.42 19.26
C GLY A 194 31.27 -26.73 18.70
N THR A 195 31.91 -27.25 17.66
CA THR A 195 31.69 -28.61 17.14
C THR A 195 32.89 -29.48 17.50
N LYS A 196 32.67 -30.34 18.51
CA LYS A 196 33.58 -31.42 18.90
C LYS A 196 33.77 -32.40 17.74
N ARG A 197 34.98 -32.90 17.55
CA ARG A 197 35.21 -34.17 16.85
C ARG A 197 36.37 -34.94 17.46
N SER A 198 36.02 -36.16 17.88
CA SER A 198 36.79 -37.41 18.06
C SER A 198 38.06 -37.39 18.91
#